data_AF-A0A9D9L4M8-F1
#
_entry.id   AF-A0A9D9L4M8-F1
#
_cell.length_a   1.000
_cell.length_b   1.000
_cell.length_c   1.000
_cell.angle_alpha   90.00
_cell.angle_beta   90.00
_cell.angle_gamma   90.00
#
_symmetry.space_group_name_H-M   'P 1'
#
loop_
_entity.id
_entity.type
_entity.pdbx_description
1 polymer ?
#
loop_
_entity_poly.entity_id
_entity_poly.type
_entity_poly.pdbx_seq_one_letter_code
_entity_poly.pdbx_strand_id
1 'polypeptide(L)'
;MEIIKYPSEKEVDNAVREKEPLMVLISFDGKRAIVSHIDEAVEHHILLSKASEMMGLDLKSSDIDKFFRIVLDDEGADWTFVCPPDYKGIDDKQRRISAFYKDGFAVISDVLSEMGFMVGINIPRRYRRHFDYMMDE
;
A
#
# COMPACT_ATOMS: atom_id res chain seq x y z
N MET A 1 5.57 1.70 -14.28
CA MET A 1 5.77 1.66 -12.82
C MET A 1 7.11 1.02 -12.50
N GLU A 2 7.73 1.36 -11.37
CA GLU A 2 8.89 0.65 -10.80
C GLU A 2 8.40 -0.31 -9.70
N ILE A 3 8.67 -1.61 -9.82
CA ILE A 3 8.34 -2.60 -8.80
C ILE A 3 9.65 -3.09 -8.17
N ILE A 4 9.83 -2.80 -6.89
CA ILE A 4 10.98 -3.24 -6.09
C ILE A 4 10.55 -4.50 -5.33
N LYS A 5 11.22 -5.62 -5.60
CA LYS A 5 10.97 -6.90 -4.92
C LYS A 5 12.03 -7.13 -3.83
N TYR A 6 11.60 -7.16 -2.58
CA TYR A 6 12.46 -7.37 -1.40
C TYR A 6 12.20 -8.76 -0.79
N PRO A 7 13.23 -9.49 -0.33
CA PRO A 7 14.65 -9.14 -0.36
C PRO A 7 15.32 -9.41 -1.72
N SER A 8 14.62 -10.13 -2.61
CA SER A 8 15.03 -10.29 -4.00
C SER A 8 13.82 -10.64 -4.85
N GLU A 9 13.97 -10.50 -6.17
CA GLU A 9 12.95 -10.93 -7.13
C GLU A 9 12.58 -12.41 -6.98
N LYS A 10 13.58 -13.28 -6.80
CA LYS A 10 13.35 -14.72 -6.66
C LYS A 10 12.46 -15.05 -5.46
N GLU A 11 12.70 -14.43 -4.31
CA GLU A 11 11.94 -14.73 -3.08
C GLU A 11 10.49 -14.27 -3.21
N VAL A 12 10.26 -13.06 -3.75
CA VAL A 12 8.90 -12.56 -4.02
C VAL A 12 8.18 -13.42 -5.05
N ASP A 13 8.86 -13.84 -6.11
CA ASP A 13 8.25 -14.69 -7.15
C ASP A 13 7.89 -16.08 -6.63
N ASN A 14 8.66 -16.61 -5.66
CA ASN A 14 8.28 -17.86 -4.99
C ASN A 14 7.06 -17.66 -4.11
N ALA A 15 7.01 -16.60 -3.30
CA ALA A 15 5.83 -16.28 -2.49
C ALA A 15 4.57 -16.14 -3.36
N VAL A 16 4.67 -15.44 -4.52
CA VAL A 16 3.56 -15.37 -5.50
C VAL A 16 3.17 -16.75 -6.01
N ARG A 17 4.14 -17.59 -6.39
CA ARG A 17 3.89 -18.96 -6.91
C ARG A 17 3.23 -19.85 -5.86
N GLU A 18 3.64 -19.71 -4.61
CA GLU A 18 3.16 -20.48 -3.46
C GLU A 18 1.87 -19.90 -2.87
N LYS A 19 1.38 -18.78 -3.45
CA LYS A 19 0.17 -18.07 -3.01
C LYS A 19 0.27 -17.60 -1.56
N GLU A 20 1.48 -17.24 -1.15
CA GLU A 20 1.72 -16.66 0.15
C GLU A 20 1.34 -15.18 0.16
N PRO A 21 0.85 -14.67 1.30
CA PRO A 21 0.52 -13.26 1.44
C PRO A 21 1.75 -12.36 1.30
N LEU A 22 1.54 -11.25 0.60
CA LEU A 22 2.53 -10.23 0.32
C LEU A 22 2.22 -8.95 1.08
N MET A 23 3.26 -8.27 1.51
CA MET A 23 3.20 -6.90 2.00
C MET A 23 3.61 -5.95 0.88
N VAL A 24 2.76 -4.97 0.59
CA VAL A 24 3.00 -4.03 -0.52
C VAL A 24 2.85 -2.57 -0.07
N LEU A 25 3.84 -1.77 -0.45
CA LEU A 25 3.85 -0.31 -0.35
C LEU A 25 3.72 0.27 -1.74
N ILE A 26 2.83 1.24 -1.94
CA ILE A 26 2.63 1.89 -3.24
C ILE A 26 2.72 3.40 -3.04
N SER A 27 3.62 4.08 -3.74
CA SER A 27 3.71 5.54 -3.66
C SER A 27 2.40 6.17 -4.13
N PHE A 28 2.00 7.31 -3.55
CA PHE A 28 0.71 7.93 -3.91
C PHE A 28 0.57 8.33 -5.39
N ASP A 29 1.69 8.49 -6.11
CA ASP A 29 1.70 8.75 -7.55
C ASP A 29 1.68 7.47 -8.41
N GLY A 30 1.62 6.29 -7.78
CA GLY A 30 1.61 4.98 -8.45
C GLY A 30 2.90 4.63 -9.17
N LYS A 31 3.96 5.45 -9.05
CA LYS A 31 5.20 5.23 -9.83
C LYS A 31 6.09 4.16 -9.23
N ARG A 32 5.97 3.89 -7.93
CA ARG A 32 6.78 2.89 -7.22
C ARG A 32 5.91 1.98 -6.36
N ALA A 33 6.16 0.69 -6.49
CA ALA A 33 5.69 -0.32 -5.54
C ALA A 33 6.90 -1.02 -4.90
N ILE A 34 6.83 -1.30 -3.60
CA ILE A 34 7.77 -2.18 -2.89
C ILE A 34 6.97 -3.38 -2.41
N VAL A 35 7.40 -4.57 -2.79
CA VAL A 35 6.70 -5.84 -2.56
C VAL A 35 7.63 -6.77 -1.80
N SER A 36 7.11 -7.46 -0.79
CA SER A 36 7.82 -8.48 -0.03
C SER A 36 6.87 -9.56 0.45
N HIS A 37 7.38 -10.75 0.75
CA HIS A 37 6.65 -11.71 1.57
C HIS A 37 6.29 -11.08 2.93
N ILE A 38 5.13 -11.43 3.50
CA ILE A 38 4.61 -10.80 4.72
C ILE A 38 5.52 -11.00 5.94
N ASP A 39 6.13 -12.18 6.07
CA ASP A 39 6.95 -12.54 7.24
C ASP A 39 8.35 -11.93 7.22
N GLU A 40 8.82 -11.44 6.08
CA GLU A 40 10.16 -10.87 5.95
C GLU A 40 10.28 -9.52 6.68
N ALA A 41 9.26 -8.67 6.57
CA ALA A 41 9.27 -7.34 7.15
C ALA A 41 8.34 -7.19 8.36
N VAL A 42 7.29 -8.02 8.47
CA VAL A 42 6.28 -8.02 9.54
C VAL A 42 5.41 -6.75 9.60
N GLU A 43 5.98 -5.58 9.34
CA GLU A 43 5.29 -4.29 9.28
C GLU A 43 5.73 -3.45 8.08
N HIS A 44 4.80 -2.70 7.49
CA HIS A 44 5.06 -1.89 6.27
C HIS A 44 6.17 -0.85 6.46
N HIS A 45 6.30 -0.27 7.65
CA HIS A 45 7.35 0.72 7.91
C HIS A 45 8.75 0.09 8.02
N ILE A 46 8.82 -1.18 8.45
CA ILE A 46 10.06 -1.97 8.46
C ILE A 46 10.42 -2.36 7.03
N LEU A 47 9.44 -2.77 6.21
CA LEU A 47 9.64 -3.04 4.79
C LEU A 47 10.23 -1.83 4.08
N LEU A 48 9.64 -0.64 4.30
CA LEU A 48 10.12 0.60 3.71
C LEU A 48 11.58 0.85 4.10
N SER A 49 11.93 0.73 5.37
CA SER A 49 13.30 0.94 5.86
C SER A 49 14.28 -0.04 5.21
N LYS A 50 13.98 -1.34 5.26
CA LYS A 50 14.85 -2.41 4.74
C LYS A 50 15.07 -2.31 3.23
N ALA A 51 13.99 -2.12 2.47
CA ALA A 51 14.07 -1.99 1.02
C ALA A 51 14.79 -0.70 0.61
N SER A 52 14.60 0.39 1.35
CA SER A 52 15.29 1.66 1.08
C SER A 52 16.79 1.57 1.35
N GLU A 53 17.20 0.91 2.44
CA GLU A 53 18.61 0.64 2.73
C GLU A 53 19.26 -0.20 1.64
N MET A 54 18.62 -1.30 1.23
CA MET A 54 19.11 -2.18 0.16
C MET A 54 19.29 -1.44 -1.17
N MET A 55 18.38 -0.52 -1.50
CA MET A 55 18.34 0.19 -2.78
C MET A 55 19.11 1.52 -2.75
N GLY A 56 19.64 1.94 -1.59
CA GLY A 56 20.27 3.25 -1.42
C GLY A 56 19.30 4.42 -1.60
N LEU A 57 18.02 4.25 -1.27
CA LEU A 57 17.00 5.30 -1.33
C LEU A 57 17.01 6.15 -0.05
N ASP A 58 16.87 7.46 -0.19
CA ASP A 58 16.67 8.37 0.96
C ASP A 58 15.20 8.35 1.41
N LEU A 59 14.75 7.19 1.87
CA LEU A 59 13.42 6.95 2.42
C LEU A 59 13.58 6.28 3.79
N LYS A 60 12.82 6.77 4.77
CA LYS A 60 12.86 6.31 6.16
C LYS A 60 11.54 5.65 6.54
N SER A 61 11.53 4.89 7.62
CA SER A 61 10.29 4.34 8.18
C SER A 61 9.23 5.41 8.46
N SER A 62 9.64 6.63 8.80
CA SER A 62 8.74 7.78 9.00
C SER A 62 8.05 8.29 7.73
N ASP A 63 8.54 7.92 6.55
CA ASP A 63 7.92 8.28 5.26
C ASP A 63 6.75 7.38 4.90
N ILE A 64 6.35 6.46 5.78
CA ILE A 64 5.28 5.49 5.55
C ILE A 64 3.94 6.13 5.16
N ASP A 65 3.67 7.34 5.65
CA ASP A 65 2.44 8.07 5.33
C ASP A 65 2.48 8.74 3.93
N LYS A 66 3.54 8.48 3.14
CA LYS A 66 3.63 8.81 1.70
C LYS A 66 3.25 7.63 0.79
N PHE A 67 2.82 6.52 1.38
CA PHE A 67 2.51 5.28 0.69
C PHE A 67 1.11 4.76 1.03
N PHE A 68 0.43 4.20 0.04
CA PHE A 68 -0.64 3.24 0.29
C PHE A 68 -0.03 1.92 0.78
N ARG A 69 -0.68 1.32 1.78
CA ARG A 69 -0.21 0.11 2.47
C ARG A 69 -1.23 -0.99 2.29
N ILE A 70 -0.88 -2.05 1.60
CA ILE A 70 -1.78 -3.20 1.41
C ILE A 70 -1.11 -4.49 1.87
N VAL A 71 -1.93 -5.45 2.30
CA VAL A 71 -1.58 -6.86 2.33
C VAL A 71 -2.32 -7.51 1.17
N LEU A 72 -1.63 -8.31 0.36
CA LEU A 72 -2.13 -8.86 -0.89
C LEU A 72 -1.97 -10.38 -0.88
N ASP A 73 -3.03 -11.10 -1.21
CA ASP A 73 -3.01 -12.54 -1.47
C ASP A 73 -3.83 -12.86 -2.74
N ASP A 74 -4.11 -14.14 -2.99
CA ASP A 74 -4.88 -14.55 -4.17
C ASP A 74 -6.40 -14.33 -4.02
N GLU A 75 -6.88 -13.92 -2.84
CA GLU A 75 -8.29 -13.62 -2.56
C GLU A 75 -8.58 -12.12 -2.60
N GLY A 76 -7.65 -11.27 -2.15
CA GLY A 76 -7.91 -9.86 -1.94
C GLY A 76 -6.67 -8.99 -1.66
N ALA A 77 -6.90 -7.68 -1.70
CA ALA A 77 -5.97 -6.67 -1.24
C ALA A 77 -6.55 -5.90 -0.05
N ASP A 78 -6.05 -6.19 1.15
CA ASP A 78 -6.43 -5.53 2.38
C ASP A 78 -5.67 -4.20 2.54
N TRP A 79 -6.37 -3.09 2.28
CA TRP A 79 -5.81 -1.75 2.40
C TRP A 79 -5.90 -1.22 3.85
N THR A 80 -4.73 -0.93 4.41
CA THR A 80 -4.59 -0.13 5.64
C THR A 80 -4.94 1.33 5.34
N PHE A 81 -6.23 1.64 5.44
CA PHE A 81 -6.78 2.95 5.13
C PHE A 81 -6.51 3.95 6.27
N VAL A 82 -5.39 4.65 6.16
CA VAL A 82 -4.99 5.73 7.07
C VAL A 82 -4.64 6.94 6.22
N CYS A 83 -5.59 7.87 6.11
CA CYS A 83 -5.41 9.11 5.36
C CYS A 83 -4.49 10.08 6.14
N PRO A 84 -3.36 10.53 5.56
CA PRO A 84 -2.49 11.52 6.20
C PRO A 84 -3.23 12.84 6.47
N PRO A 85 -2.86 13.59 7.53
CA PRO A 85 -3.49 14.87 7.86
C PRO A 85 -3.21 15.96 6.82
N ASP A 86 -2.10 15.86 6.09
CA ASP A 86 -1.62 16.81 5.08
C ASP A 86 -1.80 16.28 3.65
N TYR A 87 -2.59 15.21 3.45
CA TYR A 87 -2.79 14.60 2.14
C TYR A 87 -3.25 15.64 1.10
N LYS A 88 -2.41 15.84 0.07
CA LYS A 88 -2.58 16.85 -1.01
C LYS A 88 -2.81 18.29 -0.51
N GLY A 89 -2.46 18.61 0.73
CA GLY A 89 -2.71 19.93 1.32
C GLY A 89 -4.20 20.27 1.47
N ILE A 90 -5.07 19.26 1.56
CA ILE A 90 -6.52 19.47 1.70
C ILE A 90 -6.85 19.61 3.20
N ASP A 91 -7.21 20.82 3.63
CA ASP A 91 -7.55 21.08 5.04
C ASP A 91 -8.86 20.41 5.46
N ASP A 92 -9.88 20.48 4.59
CA ASP A 92 -11.19 19.89 4.83
C ASP A 92 -11.10 18.37 4.95
N LYS A 93 -11.43 17.85 6.13
CA LYS A 93 -11.24 16.43 6.47
C LYS A 93 -12.06 15.51 5.57
N GLN A 94 -13.31 15.84 5.25
CA GLN A 94 -14.18 14.99 4.43
C GLN A 94 -13.66 14.92 3.00
N ARG A 95 -13.35 16.07 2.40
CA ARG A 95 -12.75 16.15 1.06
C ARG A 95 -11.41 15.44 1.00
N ARG A 96 -10.57 15.57 2.04
CA ARG A 96 -9.28 14.90 2.13
C ARG A 96 -9.44 13.38 2.13
N ILE A 97 -10.34 12.84 2.95
CA ILE A 97 -10.64 11.40 3.01
C ILE A 97 -11.23 10.90 1.68
N SER A 98 -12.16 11.66 1.08
CA SER A 98 -12.76 11.30 -0.22
C SER A 98 -11.72 11.28 -1.35
N ALA A 99 -10.81 12.26 -1.39
CA ALA A 99 -9.71 12.28 -2.34
C ALA A 99 -8.78 11.07 -2.14
N PHE A 100 -8.33 10.85 -0.90
CA PHE A 100 -7.47 9.73 -0.54
C PHE A 100 -8.08 8.38 -0.93
N TYR A 101 -9.39 8.19 -0.70
CA TYR A 101 -10.14 7.02 -1.14
C TYR A 101 -10.11 6.83 -2.65
N LYS A 102 -10.49 7.86 -3.42
CA LYS A 102 -10.55 7.78 -4.89
C LYS A 102 -9.18 7.54 -5.51
N ASP A 103 -8.18 8.26 -5.04
CA ASP A 103 -6.80 8.12 -5.50
C ASP A 103 -6.25 6.74 -5.16
N GLY A 104 -6.45 6.27 -3.91
CA GLY A 104 -5.99 4.96 -3.49
C GLY A 104 -6.67 3.82 -4.26
N PHE A 105 -7.98 3.88 -4.48
CA PHE A 105 -8.65 2.88 -5.32
C PHE A 105 -8.08 2.82 -6.73
N ALA A 106 -7.92 3.96 -7.39
CA ALA A 106 -7.35 4.00 -8.75
C ALA A 106 -5.91 3.47 -8.77
N VAL A 107 -5.04 4.02 -7.93
CA VAL A 107 -3.62 3.69 -7.90
C VAL A 107 -3.37 2.24 -7.48
N ILE A 108 -4.04 1.76 -6.43
CA ILE A 108 -3.89 0.37 -5.98
C ILE A 108 -4.38 -0.58 -7.08
N SER A 109 -5.53 -0.32 -7.71
CA SER A 109 -6.04 -1.17 -8.78
C SER A 109 -5.08 -1.25 -9.98
N ASP A 110 -4.51 -0.12 -10.40
CA ASP A 110 -3.54 -0.09 -11.49
C ASP A 110 -2.29 -0.93 -11.16
N VAL A 111 -1.75 -0.77 -9.95
CA VAL A 111 -0.57 -1.53 -9.49
C VAL A 111 -0.85 -3.03 -9.41
N LEU A 112 -2.00 -3.42 -8.83
CA LEU A 112 -2.41 -4.83 -8.76
C LEU A 112 -2.53 -5.45 -10.14
N SER A 113 -3.13 -4.73 -11.10
CA SER A 113 -3.24 -5.18 -12.49
C SER A 113 -1.88 -5.33 -13.15
N GLU A 114 -0.95 -4.39 -12.96
CA GLU A 114 0.43 -4.49 -13.48
C GLU A 114 1.20 -5.66 -12.85
N MET A 115 0.92 -5.99 -11.59
CA MET A 115 1.47 -7.17 -10.90
C MET A 115 0.78 -8.49 -11.31
N GLY A 116 -0.29 -8.45 -12.12
CA GLY A 116 -1.03 -9.63 -12.58
C GLY A 116 -2.11 -10.14 -11.61
N PHE A 117 -2.50 -9.35 -10.61
CA PHE A 117 -3.54 -9.69 -9.64
C PHE A 117 -4.89 -9.08 -10.05
N MET A 118 -5.90 -9.92 -10.21
CA MET A 118 -7.30 -9.52 -10.46
C MET A 118 -8.15 -9.75 -9.21
N VAL A 119 -7.83 -9.04 -8.14
CA VAL A 119 -8.49 -9.20 -6.83
C VAL A 119 -9.20 -7.91 -6.39
N GLY A 120 -10.16 -8.05 -5.48
CA GLY A 120 -10.86 -6.91 -4.90
C GLY A 120 -10.01 -6.16 -3.88
N ILE A 121 -10.20 -4.84 -3.78
CA ILE A 121 -9.61 -4.03 -2.70
C ILE A 121 -10.60 -4.00 -1.54
N ASN A 122 -10.14 -4.48 -0.39
CA ASN A 122 -10.90 -4.51 0.85
C ASN A 122 -10.35 -3.46 1.82
N ILE A 123 -11.25 -2.80 2.55
CA ILE A 123 -10.87 -1.94 3.67
C ILE A 123 -11.36 -2.61 4.96
N PRO A 124 -10.44 -3.17 5.77
CA PRO A 124 -10.81 -3.89 6.99
C PRO A 124 -11.67 -3.04 7.94
N ARG A 125 -12.58 -3.71 8.66
CA ARG A 125 -13.57 -3.06 9.55
C ARG A 125 -12.94 -2.06 10.53
N ARG A 126 -11.72 -2.34 11.01
CA ARG A 126 -10.97 -1.47 11.93
C ARG A 126 -10.69 -0.06 11.38
N TYR A 127 -10.71 0.13 10.06
CA TYR A 127 -10.53 1.44 9.43
C TYR A 127 -11.86 2.12 9.03
N ARG A 128 -13.01 1.49 9.31
CA ARG A 128 -14.33 2.05 8.93
C ARG A 128 -14.67 3.36 9.61
N ARG A 129 -14.10 3.64 10.80
CA ARG A 129 -14.24 4.93 11.48
C ARG A 129 -13.83 6.14 10.63
N HIS A 130 -13.02 5.94 9.59
CA HIS A 130 -12.66 7.00 8.65
C HIS A 130 -13.80 7.32 7.68
N PHE A 131 -14.72 6.37 7.44
CA PHE A 131 -15.87 6.49 6.54
C PHE A 131 -17.11 7.05 7.22
N ASP A 132 -17.24 6.92 8.54
CA ASP A 132 -18.35 7.55 9.28
C ASP A 132 -18.39 9.06 8.98
N TYR A 133 -17.22 9.69 8.86
CA TYR A 133 -17.09 11.09 8.47
C TYR A 133 -17.55 11.40 7.04
N MET A 134 -17.64 10.43 6.14
CA MET A 134 -18.13 10.65 4.77
C MET A 134 -19.67 10.57 4.67
N MET A 135 -20.35 10.02 5.68
CA MET A 135 -21.79 9.76 5.66
C MET A 135 -22.61 10.75 6.51
N ASP A 136 -21.96 11.65 7.24
CA ASP A 136 -22.61 12.77 7.91
C ASP A 136 -22.88 13.90 6.88
N GLU A 137 -24.04 13.81 6.20
CA GLU A 137 -24.72 14.90 5.48
C GLU A 137 -25.90 15.44 6.30
#